data_AF-A0A920U3Q1-F1
#
_entry.id   AF-A0A920U3Q1-F1
#
_cell.length_a   1.000
_cell.length_b   1.000
_cell.length_c   1.000
_cell.angle_alpha   90.00
_cell.angle_beta   90.00
_cell.angle_gamma   90.00
#
_symmetry.space_group_name_H-M   'P 1'
#
loop_
_entity.id
_entity.type
_entity.pdbx_description
1 polymer ?
#
loop_
_entity_poly.entity_id
_entity_poly.type
_entity_poly.pdbx_seq_one_letter_code
_entity_poly.pdbx_strand_id
1 'polypeptide(L)'
;MEPIDIEVRDPGTGTVIPLTIIAVTDRISDAFGELGRGIIASRKELDSAIPFQIPTTTYRFKVADGVDVPSLSRDLESEFRENGMETDVLSELVDEIAGANRAFNYLFTSFMGLGLMVGIAALGVVSLRAVVERRQQIGVLRAIGYRRGMVQLSFLTESSFVVIMGVAIGVGLGTVISYNIVKDIQEDLETVRFSIPWLQIGIIVAIAYVFSLVTTYMPSRQASRIYPAEALRYE
;
A
#
# COMPACT_ATOMS: atom_id res chain seq x y z
N MET A 1 -11.95 -19.91 -27.28
CA MET A 1 -12.05 -21.35 -26.95
C MET A 1 -13.07 -21.95 -27.91
N GLU A 2 -12.81 -23.12 -28.49
CA GLU A 2 -13.82 -23.81 -29.30
C GLU A 2 -14.89 -24.45 -28.39
N PRO A 3 -16.14 -24.60 -28.86
CA PRO A 3 -17.20 -25.19 -28.05
C PRO A 3 -16.85 -26.63 -27.64
N ILE A 4 -17.03 -26.95 -26.36
CA ILE A 4 -16.79 -28.30 -25.83
C ILE A 4 -18.12 -28.87 -25.33
N ASP A 5 -18.52 -30.02 -25.87
CA ASP A 5 -19.71 -30.73 -25.40
C ASP A 5 -19.38 -31.55 -24.14
N ILE A 6 -20.23 -31.40 -23.13
CA ILE A 6 -20.15 -32.09 -21.86
C ILE A 6 -21.48 -32.74 -21.51
N GLU A 7 -21.43 -33.84 -20.78
CA GLU A 7 -22.61 -34.50 -20.22
C GLU A 7 -22.63 -34.29 -18.71
N VAL A 8 -23.65 -33.57 -18.22
CA VAL A 8 -23.85 -33.38 -16.78
C VAL A 8 -24.84 -34.41 -16.30
N ARG A 9 -24.40 -35.29 -15.39
CA ARG A 9 -25.24 -36.30 -14.76
C ARG A 9 -25.74 -35.80 -13.42
N ASP A 10 -27.06 -35.80 -13.24
CA ASP A 10 -27.67 -35.57 -11.94
C ASP A 10 -27.40 -36.78 -11.02
N PRO A 11 -26.72 -36.62 -9.87
CA PRO A 11 -26.42 -37.71 -8.95
C PRO A 11 -27.66 -38.26 -8.23
N GLY A 12 -28.75 -37.50 -8.13
CA GLY A 12 -30.00 -37.93 -7.48
C GLY A 12 -30.94 -38.68 -8.42
N THR A 13 -31.09 -38.21 -9.66
CA THR A 13 -32.03 -38.79 -10.63
C THR A 13 -31.38 -39.70 -11.68
N GLY A 14 -30.04 -39.63 -11.84
CA GLY A 14 -29.31 -40.37 -12.86
C GLY A 14 -29.49 -39.83 -14.29
N THR A 15 -30.27 -38.76 -14.47
CA THR A 15 -30.53 -38.10 -15.76
C THR A 15 -29.26 -37.48 -16.31
N VAL A 16 -29.01 -37.66 -17.61
CA VAL A 16 -27.86 -37.08 -18.31
C VAL A 16 -28.35 -35.90 -19.15
N ILE A 17 -27.75 -34.74 -18.93
CA ILE A 17 -28.09 -33.49 -19.62
C ILE A 17 -26.89 -33.09 -20.48
N PRO A 18 -27.02 -33.12 -21.82
CA PRO A 18 -25.97 -32.62 -22.70
C PRO A 18 -25.93 -31.09 -22.64
N LEU A 19 -24.75 -30.51 -22.37
CA LEU A 19 -24.50 -29.08 -22.36
C LEU A 19 -23.27 -28.76 -23.22
N THR A 20 -23.26 -27.61 -23.87
CA THR A 20 -22.10 -27.13 -24.64
C THR A 20 -21.47 -25.94 -23.91
N ILE A 21 -20.18 -26.04 -23.60
CA ILE A 21 -19.40 -24.93 -23.03
C ILE A 21 -19.06 -23.97 -24.17
N ILE A 22 -19.66 -22.77 -24.15
CA ILE A 22 -19.46 -21.74 -25.17
C ILE A 22 -18.35 -20.73 -24.81
N ALA A 23 -18.06 -20.56 -23.52
CA ALA A 23 -17.04 -19.66 -23.01
C ALA A 23 -16.59 -20.08 -21.60
N VAL A 24 -15.33 -19.82 -21.29
CA VAL A 24 -14.79 -19.84 -19.93
C VAL A 24 -14.45 -18.40 -19.61
N THR A 25 -15.10 -17.84 -18.59
CA THR A 25 -14.75 -16.51 -18.08
C THR A 25 -13.55 -16.65 -17.15
N ASP A 26 -12.68 -15.63 -17.13
CA ASP A 26 -11.67 -15.51 -16.09
C ASP A 26 -12.36 -15.56 -14.72
N ARG A 27 -11.67 -16.07 -13.70
CA ARG A 27 -12.14 -16.00 -12.31
C ARG A 27 -12.40 -14.54 -11.99
N ILE A 28 -13.67 -14.14 -12.07
CA ILE A 28 -14.15 -12.89 -11.51
C ILE A 28 -13.82 -13.04 -10.03
N SER A 29 -12.99 -12.13 -9.52
CA SER A 29 -12.19 -12.34 -8.32
C SER A 29 -12.96 -13.01 -7.18
N ASP A 30 -12.27 -13.78 -6.35
CA ASP A 30 -12.81 -14.39 -5.13
C ASP A 30 -13.42 -13.35 -4.14
N ALA A 31 -13.46 -12.06 -4.49
CA ALA A 31 -14.06 -10.96 -3.75
C ALA A 31 -15.60 -10.86 -3.86
N PHE A 32 -16.26 -11.74 -4.65
CA PHE A 32 -17.73 -11.77 -4.77
C PHE A 32 -18.37 -12.98 -4.08
N GLY A 33 -17.67 -13.65 -3.15
CA GLY A 33 -18.17 -14.86 -2.46
C GLY A 33 -18.28 -16.09 -3.38
N GLU A 34 -19.18 -17.04 -3.06
CA GLU A 34 -19.47 -18.25 -3.89
C GLU A 34 -19.94 -17.90 -5.31
N LEU A 35 -20.28 -16.64 -5.60
CA LEU A 35 -20.90 -16.18 -6.85
C LEU A 35 -19.95 -16.19 -8.06
N GLY A 36 -18.64 -16.24 -7.85
CA GLY A 36 -17.65 -16.31 -8.93
C GLY A 36 -17.34 -17.73 -9.41
N ARG A 37 -17.88 -18.76 -8.75
CA ARG A 37 -17.66 -20.17 -9.09
C ARG A 37 -18.97 -20.84 -9.46
N GLY A 38 -19.16 -21.11 -10.75
CA GLY A 38 -20.33 -21.85 -11.20
C GLY A 38 -20.50 -21.86 -12.71
N ILE A 39 -21.56 -22.53 -13.16
CA ILE A 39 -21.99 -22.54 -14.55
C ILE A 39 -23.01 -21.41 -14.73
N ILE A 40 -22.80 -20.56 -15.73
CA ILE A 40 -23.74 -19.50 -16.11
C ILE A 40 -24.46 -19.98 -17.37
N ALA A 41 -25.78 -20.09 -17.30
CA ALA A 41 -26.63 -20.49 -18.42
C ALA A 41 -27.90 -19.63 -18.48
N SER A 42 -28.53 -19.56 -19.66
CA SER A 42 -29.81 -18.89 -19.81
C SER A 42 -30.89 -19.63 -19.03
N ARG A 43 -31.77 -18.90 -18.34
CA ARG A 43 -32.92 -19.50 -17.64
C ARG A 43 -33.79 -20.34 -18.57
N LYS A 44 -34.04 -19.84 -19.79
CA LYS A 44 -34.91 -20.52 -20.76
C LYS A 44 -34.34 -21.88 -21.16
N GLU A 45 -33.02 -21.98 -21.33
CA GLU A 45 -32.34 -23.21 -21.70
C GLU A 45 -32.33 -24.18 -20.51
N LEU A 46 -32.06 -23.67 -19.30
CA LEU A 46 -32.03 -24.45 -18.07
C LEU A 46 -33.40 -25.08 -17.75
N ASP A 47 -34.48 -24.31 -17.86
CA ASP A 47 -35.85 -24.77 -17.62
C ASP A 47 -36.29 -25.83 -18.65
N SER A 48 -35.73 -25.81 -19.87
CA SER A 48 -36.02 -26.81 -20.89
C SER A 48 -35.20 -28.09 -20.75
N ALA A 49 -34.02 -27.98 -20.12
CA ALA A 49 -33.07 -29.08 -19.96
C ALA A 49 -33.28 -29.87 -18.66
N ILE A 50 -33.94 -29.28 -17.65
CA ILE A 50 -34.09 -29.86 -16.32
C ILE A 50 -35.58 -30.15 -16.03
N PRO A 51 -35.92 -31.33 -15.47
CA PRO A 51 -37.31 -31.73 -15.22
C PRO A 51 -37.98 -31.03 -14.01
N PHE A 52 -37.28 -30.12 -13.33
CA PHE A 52 -37.79 -29.40 -12.15
C PHE A 52 -37.53 -27.90 -12.27
N GLN A 53 -38.40 -27.10 -11.66
CA GLN A 53 -38.26 -25.64 -11.65
C GLN A 53 -37.25 -25.21 -10.58
N ILE A 54 -36.29 -24.37 -10.98
CA ILE A 54 -35.32 -23.77 -10.06
C ILE A 54 -35.88 -22.40 -9.63
N PRO A 55 -36.19 -22.19 -8.34
CA PRO A 55 -36.70 -20.91 -7.87
C PRO A 55 -35.63 -19.82 -8.02
N THR A 56 -36.06 -18.61 -8.40
CA THR A 56 -35.16 -17.45 -8.43
C THR A 56 -35.02 -16.90 -7.03
N THR A 57 -33.85 -17.06 -6.43
CA THR A 57 -33.56 -16.59 -5.09
C THR A 57 -32.87 -15.23 -5.06
N THR A 58 -32.23 -14.82 -6.16
CA THR A 58 -31.45 -13.58 -6.20
C THR A 58 -31.74 -12.76 -7.45
N TYR A 59 -32.02 -11.48 -7.24
CA TYR A 59 -32.17 -10.48 -8.30
C TYR A 59 -31.00 -9.51 -8.23
N ARG A 60 -30.47 -9.13 -9.40
CA ARG A 60 -29.37 -8.17 -9.50
C ARG A 60 -29.83 -6.97 -10.31
N PHE A 61 -29.60 -5.79 -9.75
CA PHE A 61 -30.00 -4.53 -10.37
C PHE A 61 -28.76 -3.68 -10.59
N LYS A 62 -28.58 -3.18 -11.81
CA LYS A 62 -27.65 -2.09 -12.06
C LYS A 62 -28.38 -0.79 -11.79
N VAL A 63 -27.93 -0.05 -10.78
CA VAL A 63 -28.48 1.26 -10.44
C VAL A 63 -27.98 2.31 -11.45
N ALA A 64 -28.82 3.29 -11.77
CA ALA A 64 -28.45 4.41 -12.64
C ALA A 64 -27.46 5.35 -11.93
N ASP A 65 -26.63 6.06 -12.71
CA ASP A 65 -25.65 7.00 -12.17
C ASP A 65 -26.33 8.14 -11.40
N GLY A 66 -25.83 8.46 -10.21
CA GLY A 66 -26.32 9.56 -9.36
C GLY A 66 -27.40 9.21 -8.35
N VAL A 67 -27.83 7.94 -8.28
CA VAL A 67 -28.76 7.45 -7.24
C VAL A 67 -27.95 6.99 -6.01
N ASP A 68 -28.44 7.34 -4.82
CA ASP A 68 -27.85 6.89 -3.55
C ASP A 68 -28.24 5.43 -3.27
N VAL A 69 -27.32 4.51 -3.57
CA VAL A 69 -27.55 3.05 -3.47
C VAL A 69 -27.92 2.59 -2.05
N PRO A 70 -27.28 3.07 -0.96
CA PRO A 70 -27.66 2.67 0.40
C PRO A 70 -29.08 3.08 0.79
N SER A 71 -29.55 4.24 0.33
CA SER A 71 -30.91 4.68 0.60
C SER A 71 -31.93 3.88 -0.21
N LEU A 72 -31.64 3.62 -1.50
CA LEU A 72 -32.46 2.73 -2.33
C LEU A 72 -32.55 1.31 -1.74
N SER A 73 -31.45 0.78 -1.20
CA SER A 73 -31.43 -0.53 -0.53
C SER A 73 -32.41 -0.58 0.64
N ARG A 74 -32.35 0.43 1.52
CA ARG A 74 -33.23 0.53 2.69
C ARG A 74 -34.70 0.69 2.30
N ASP A 75 -34.97 1.45 1.24
CA ASP A 75 -36.32 1.64 0.73
C ASP A 75 -36.88 0.32 0.17
N LEU A 76 -36.10 -0.41 -0.63
CA LEU A 76 -36.47 -1.72 -1.17
C LEU A 76 -36.72 -2.76 -0.06
N GLU A 77 -35.83 -2.85 0.93
CA GLU A 77 -36.03 -3.74 2.09
C GLU A 77 -37.26 -3.36 2.91
N SER A 78 -37.55 -2.06 3.05
CA SER A 78 -38.74 -1.61 3.77
C SER A 78 -40.02 -1.96 3.02
N GLU A 79 -40.04 -1.75 1.70
CA GLU A 79 -41.22 -1.97 0.86
C GLU A 79 -41.51 -3.46 0.61
N PHE A 80 -40.46 -4.29 0.48
CA PHE A 80 -40.58 -5.73 0.23
C PHE A 80 -40.34 -6.59 1.47
N ARG A 81 -40.37 -6.00 2.67
CA ARG A 81 -40.16 -6.72 3.94
C ARG A 81 -41.10 -7.92 4.12
N GLU A 82 -42.35 -7.77 3.74
CA GLU A 82 -43.37 -8.83 3.84
C GLU A 82 -43.05 -10.04 2.95
N ASN A 83 -42.27 -9.84 1.89
CA ASN A 83 -41.80 -10.89 0.97
C ASN A 83 -40.42 -11.44 1.37
N GLY A 84 -39.84 -11.00 2.49
CA GLY A 84 -38.53 -11.45 2.97
C GLY A 84 -37.37 -10.99 2.09
N MET A 85 -37.48 -9.85 1.41
CA MET A 85 -36.38 -9.30 0.61
C MET A 85 -35.26 -8.80 1.52
N GLU A 86 -34.05 -9.26 1.23
CA GLU A 86 -32.79 -8.79 1.81
C GLU A 86 -31.92 -8.24 0.67
N THR A 87 -31.27 -7.10 0.88
CA THR A 87 -30.51 -6.43 -0.16
C THR A 87 -29.03 -6.35 0.19
N ASP A 88 -28.19 -6.88 -0.71
CA ASP A 88 -26.75 -6.76 -0.59
C ASP A 88 -26.23 -5.63 -1.49
N VAL A 89 -25.67 -4.59 -0.86
CA VAL A 89 -25.01 -3.51 -1.58
C VAL A 89 -23.59 -3.94 -1.92
N LEU A 90 -23.30 -4.03 -3.22
CA LEU A 90 -21.99 -4.50 -3.68
C LEU A 90 -20.82 -3.66 -3.16
N SER A 91 -20.98 -2.33 -3.04
CA SER A 91 -19.92 -1.47 -2.51
C SER A 91 -19.62 -1.74 -1.04
N GLU A 92 -20.62 -2.11 -0.24
CA GLU A 92 -20.46 -2.40 1.18
C GLU A 92 -19.69 -3.71 1.38
N LEU A 93 -20.03 -4.76 0.62
CA LEU A 93 -19.30 -6.02 0.62
C LEU A 93 -17.82 -5.83 0.24
N VAL A 94 -17.56 -5.01 -0.79
CA VAL A 94 -16.18 -4.65 -1.18
C VAL A 94 -15.47 -3.88 -0.06
N ASP A 95 -16.16 -2.94 0.58
CA ASP A 95 -15.61 -2.16 1.68
C ASP A 95 -15.25 -3.01 2.89
N GLU A 96 -16.08 -4.01 3.22
CA GLU A 96 -15.84 -4.97 4.31
C GLU A 96 -14.60 -5.83 4.04
N ILE A 97 -14.51 -6.43 2.84
CA ILE A 97 -13.35 -7.22 2.41
C ILE A 97 -12.08 -6.36 2.39
N ALA A 98 -12.18 -5.10 1.94
CA ALA A 98 -11.07 -4.16 1.90
C ALA A 98 -10.77 -3.54 3.27
N GLY A 99 -11.65 -3.65 4.26
CA GLY A 99 -11.55 -2.98 5.56
C GLY A 99 -10.37 -3.47 6.38
N ALA A 100 -10.23 -4.79 6.53
CA ALA A 100 -9.11 -5.42 7.23
C ALA A 100 -7.77 -5.09 6.55
N ASN A 101 -7.72 -5.17 5.23
CA ASN A 101 -6.54 -4.83 4.43
C ASN A 101 -6.15 -3.35 4.59
N ARG A 102 -7.12 -2.43 4.61
CA ARG A 102 -6.87 -1.00 4.86
C ARG A 102 -6.30 -0.76 6.25
N ALA A 103 -6.90 -1.34 7.29
CA ALA A 103 -6.41 -1.20 8.67
C ALA A 103 -4.98 -1.72 8.82
N PHE A 104 -4.69 -2.89 8.24
CA PHE A 104 -3.36 -3.46 8.19
C PHE A 104 -2.36 -2.52 7.49
N ASN A 105 -2.70 -2.03 6.28
CA ASN A 105 -1.86 -1.10 5.54
C ASN A 105 -1.60 0.21 6.31
N TYR A 106 -2.59 0.75 7.02
CA TYR A 106 -2.42 1.93 7.87
C TYR A 106 -1.46 1.68 9.03
N LEU A 107 -1.55 0.51 9.68
CA LEU A 107 -0.64 0.14 10.76
C LEU A 107 0.80 0.04 10.26
N PHE A 108 1.03 -0.64 9.13
CA PHE A 108 2.35 -0.75 8.51
C PHE A 108 2.90 0.62 8.09
N THR A 109 2.08 1.44 7.45
CA THR A 109 2.47 2.81 7.05
C THR A 109 2.88 3.63 8.26
N SER A 110 2.14 3.52 9.37
CA SER A 110 2.46 4.21 10.62
C SER A 110 3.77 3.71 11.23
N PHE A 111 3.99 2.39 11.25
CA PHE A 111 5.23 1.79 11.75
C PHE A 111 6.45 2.19 10.91
N MET A 112 6.30 2.23 9.58
CA MET A 112 7.34 2.74 8.67
C MET A 112 7.64 4.22 8.93
N GLY A 113 6.60 5.05 9.14
CA GLY A 113 6.75 6.46 9.51
C GLY A 113 7.48 6.66 10.84
N LEU A 114 7.19 5.83 11.85
CA LEU A 114 7.93 5.83 13.11
C LEU A 114 9.39 5.44 12.90
N GLY A 115 9.68 4.40 12.10
CA GLY A 115 11.03 4.00 11.75
C GLY A 115 11.82 5.13 11.09
N LEU A 116 11.19 5.89 10.18
CA LEU A 116 11.78 7.08 9.56
C LEU A 116 12.10 8.16 10.60
N MET A 117 11.17 8.46 11.52
CA MET A 117 11.41 9.43 12.59
C MET A 117 12.58 9.01 13.50
N VAL A 118 12.64 7.73 13.89
CA VAL A 118 13.74 7.18 14.69
C VAL A 118 15.07 7.31 13.94
N GLY A 119 15.10 7.01 12.64
CA GLY A 119 16.28 7.18 11.81
C GLY A 119 16.78 8.63 11.77
N ILE A 120 15.87 9.60 11.59
CA ILE A 120 16.20 11.02 11.61
C ILE A 120 16.72 11.47 12.98
N ALA A 121 16.10 11.01 14.07
CA ALA A 121 16.56 11.31 15.42
C ALA A 121 17.96 10.74 15.67
N ALA A 122 18.23 9.50 15.23
CA ALA A 122 19.53 8.86 15.34
C ALA A 122 20.63 9.65 14.60
N LEU A 123 20.33 10.17 13.40
CA LEU A 123 21.24 11.07 12.68
C LEU A 123 21.58 12.33 13.50
N GLY A 124 20.60 12.89 14.20
CA GLY A 124 20.81 14.01 15.11
C GLY A 124 21.79 13.70 16.23
N VAL A 125 21.58 12.57 16.91
CA VAL A 125 22.45 12.09 18.01
C VAL A 125 23.88 11.85 17.53
N VAL A 126 24.04 11.17 16.38
CA VAL A 126 25.34 10.90 15.79
C VAL A 126 26.06 12.19 15.40
N SER A 127 25.33 13.15 14.82
CA SER A 127 25.89 14.44 14.42
C SER A 127 26.34 15.26 15.63
N LEU A 128 25.59 15.23 16.73
CA LEU A 128 26.00 15.86 17.98
C LEU A 128 27.28 15.22 18.55
N ARG A 129 27.34 13.89 18.56
CA ARG A 129 28.54 13.16 19.00
C ARG A 129 29.77 13.52 18.16
N ALA A 130 29.62 13.58 16.83
CA ALA A 130 30.71 13.93 15.92
C ALA A 130 31.30 15.33 16.20
N VAL A 131 30.45 16.30 16.61
CA VAL A 131 30.91 17.64 17.00
C VAL A 131 31.75 17.60 18.27
N VAL A 132 31.36 16.78 19.25
CA VAL A 132 32.10 16.63 20.52
C VAL A 132 33.46 16.00 20.27
N GLU A 133 33.52 14.93 19.50
CA GLU A 133 34.76 14.20 19.20
C GLU A 133 35.75 15.05 18.38
N ARG A 134 35.25 15.94 17.51
CA ARG A 134 36.09 16.82 16.67
C ARG A 134 36.29 18.23 17.25
N ARG A 135 35.98 18.46 18.53
CA ARG A 135 36.02 19.79 19.17
C ARG A 135 37.37 20.50 19.05
N GLN A 136 38.48 19.78 19.25
CA GLN A 136 39.83 20.35 19.15
C GLN A 136 40.16 20.76 17.71
N GLN A 137 39.81 19.91 16.73
CA GLN A 137 40.00 20.20 15.29
C GLN A 137 39.22 21.46 14.88
N ILE A 138 37.98 21.60 15.35
CA ILE A 138 37.17 22.80 15.13
C ILE A 138 37.83 24.04 15.77
N GLY A 139 38.37 23.90 16.98
CA GLY A 139 39.13 24.96 17.66
C GLY A 139 40.34 25.44 16.86
N VAL A 140 41.12 24.51 16.29
CA VAL A 140 42.27 24.81 15.43
C VAL A 140 41.83 25.50 14.14
N LEU A 141 40.82 24.98 13.44
CA LEU A 141 40.23 25.62 12.25
C LEU A 141 39.79 27.06 12.53
N ARG A 142 39.16 27.28 13.68
CA ARG A 142 38.72 28.61 14.12
C ARG A 142 39.88 29.53 14.47
N ALA A 143 40.99 29.00 14.99
CA ALA A 143 42.20 29.76 15.31
C ALA A 143 42.95 30.25 14.06
N ILE A 144 42.96 29.45 12.98
CA ILE A 144 43.57 29.82 11.70
C ILE A 144 42.67 30.71 10.81
N GLY A 145 41.50 31.14 11.32
CA GLY A 145 40.66 32.15 10.68
C GLY A 145 39.35 31.64 10.04
N TYR A 146 38.97 30.37 10.19
CA TYR A 146 37.67 29.91 9.68
C TYR A 146 36.50 30.65 10.34
N ARG A 147 35.55 31.11 9.52
CA ARG A 147 34.31 31.74 9.99
C ARG A 147 33.36 30.68 10.55
N ARG A 148 32.52 31.08 11.51
CA ARG A 148 31.48 30.21 12.11
C ARG A 148 30.61 29.54 11.04
N GLY A 149 30.19 30.31 10.03
CA GLY A 149 29.38 29.81 8.92
C GLY A 149 30.10 28.78 8.04
N MET A 150 31.42 28.86 7.87
CA MET A 150 32.19 27.88 7.08
C MET A 150 32.24 26.53 7.80
N VAL A 151 32.48 26.55 9.11
CA VAL A 151 32.43 25.34 9.95
C VAL A 151 31.03 24.75 9.92
N GLN A 152 30.00 25.56 10.11
CA GLN A 152 28.61 25.11 10.07
C GLN A 152 28.24 24.47 8.72
N LEU A 153 28.62 25.11 7.61
CA LEU A 153 28.35 24.62 6.26
C LEU A 153 29.02 23.27 6.02
N SER A 154 30.29 23.11 6.46
CA SER A 154 31.02 21.85 6.33
C SER A 154 30.28 20.67 7.00
N PHE A 155 29.77 20.88 8.21
CA PHE A 155 29.00 19.85 8.90
C PHE A 155 27.66 19.58 8.21
N LEU A 156 26.95 20.62 7.77
CA LEU A 156 25.70 20.45 7.03
C LEU A 156 25.90 19.71 5.70
N THR A 157 27.01 19.95 5.00
CA THR A 157 27.35 19.22 3.77
C THR A 157 27.73 17.77 4.05
N GLU A 158 28.45 17.48 5.13
CA GLU A 158 28.78 16.11 5.55
C GLU A 158 27.49 15.34 5.87
N SER A 159 26.60 15.93 6.68
CA SER A 159 25.30 15.33 7.00
C SER A 159 24.42 15.17 5.76
N SER A 160 24.37 16.17 4.86
CA SER A 160 23.61 16.08 3.62
C SER A 160 24.08 14.94 2.73
N PHE A 161 25.39 14.75 2.62
CA PHE A 161 25.97 13.66 1.84
C PHE A 161 25.56 12.30 2.40
N VAL A 162 25.66 12.12 3.73
CA VAL A 162 25.22 10.89 4.40
C VAL A 162 23.74 10.61 4.16
N VAL A 163 22.88 11.62 4.26
CA VAL A 163 21.43 11.47 4.03
C VAL A 163 21.14 11.09 2.58
N ILE A 164 21.74 11.78 1.61
CA ILE A 164 21.52 11.48 0.18
C ILE A 164 21.96 10.06 -0.14
N MET A 165 23.11 9.63 0.38
CA MET A 165 23.61 8.28 0.16
C MET A 165 22.72 7.23 0.81
N GLY A 166 22.26 7.48 2.04
CA GLY A 166 21.31 6.61 2.74
C GLY A 166 19.97 6.49 2.02
N VAL A 167 19.44 7.60 1.51
CA VAL A 167 18.23 7.62 0.67
C VAL A 167 18.43 6.82 -0.61
N ALA A 168 19.53 7.05 -1.33
CA ALA A 168 19.81 6.35 -2.58
C ALA A 168 19.89 4.82 -2.37
N ILE A 169 20.57 4.39 -1.31
CA ILE A 169 20.67 2.98 -0.93
C ILE A 169 19.31 2.44 -0.51
N GLY A 170 18.57 3.17 0.34
CA GLY A 170 17.26 2.74 0.84
C GLY A 170 16.21 2.59 -0.27
N VAL A 171 16.12 3.56 -1.18
CA VAL A 171 15.22 3.52 -2.33
C VAL A 171 15.64 2.39 -3.29
N GLY A 172 16.93 2.25 -3.55
CA GLY A 172 17.46 1.18 -4.41
C GLY A 172 17.12 -0.20 -3.87
N LEU A 173 17.48 -0.49 -2.62
CA LEU A 173 17.19 -1.77 -1.97
C LEU A 173 15.69 -2.02 -1.83
N GLY A 174 14.91 -1.01 -1.42
CA GLY A 174 13.46 -1.13 -1.30
C GLY A 174 12.79 -1.45 -2.63
N THR A 175 13.27 -0.86 -3.72
CA THR A 175 12.79 -1.14 -5.08
C THR A 175 13.14 -2.57 -5.50
N VAL A 176 14.37 -3.01 -5.27
CA VAL A 176 14.82 -4.38 -5.59
C VAL A 176 14.01 -5.42 -4.81
N ILE A 177 13.81 -5.23 -3.51
CA ILE A 177 13.02 -6.13 -2.68
C ILE A 177 11.57 -6.16 -3.15
N SER A 178 10.97 -4.99 -3.38
CA SER A 178 9.57 -4.90 -3.86
C SER A 178 9.37 -5.57 -5.21
N TYR A 179 10.34 -5.42 -6.12
CA TYR A 179 10.31 -6.08 -7.42
C TYR A 179 10.35 -7.60 -7.30
N ASN A 180 11.24 -8.15 -6.47
CA ASN A 180 11.31 -9.60 -6.26
C ASN A 180 10.02 -10.15 -5.63
N ILE A 181 9.47 -9.46 -4.62
CA ILE A 181 8.20 -9.88 -4.00
C ILE A 181 7.07 -9.90 -5.03
N VAL A 182 6.93 -8.85 -5.86
CA VAL A 182 5.85 -8.80 -6.85
C VAL A 182 6.07 -9.83 -7.96
N LYS A 183 7.32 -10.08 -8.35
CA LYS A 183 7.65 -11.13 -9.32
C LYS A 183 7.22 -12.50 -8.80
N ASP A 184 7.53 -12.84 -7.55
CA ASP A 184 7.16 -14.12 -6.95
C ASP A 184 5.62 -14.27 -6.88
N ILE A 185 4.89 -13.19 -6.57
CA ILE A 185 3.42 -13.21 -6.53
C ILE A 185 2.81 -13.33 -7.95
N GLN A 186 3.45 -12.73 -8.96
CA GLN A 186 2.99 -12.80 -10.35
C GLN A 186 3.03 -14.22 -10.92
N GLU A 187 3.89 -15.11 -10.41
CA GLU A 187 3.93 -16.51 -10.83
C GLU A 187 2.61 -17.24 -10.50
N ASP A 188 1.91 -16.82 -9.44
CA ASP A 188 0.63 -17.39 -9.01
C ASP A 188 -0.59 -16.57 -9.47
N LEU A 189 -0.43 -15.26 -9.74
CA LEU A 189 -1.52 -14.34 -10.05
C LEU A 189 -1.14 -13.34 -11.17
N GLU A 190 -1.47 -13.69 -12.42
CA GLU A 190 -1.15 -12.89 -13.63
C GLU A 190 -1.71 -11.45 -13.63
N THR A 191 -2.68 -11.13 -12.77
CA THR A 191 -3.35 -9.82 -12.74
C THR A 191 -2.57 -8.76 -11.95
N VAL A 192 -1.56 -9.14 -11.17
CA VAL A 192 -0.79 -8.18 -10.35
C VAL A 192 0.19 -7.42 -11.25
N ARG A 193 0.13 -6.08 -11.26
CA ARG A 193 1.10 -5.24 -11.99
C ARG A 193 2.01 -4.51 -11.02
N PHE A 194 3.32 -4.63 -11.23
CA PHE A 194 4.31 -3.85 -10.50
C PHE A 194 4.23 -2.37 -10.90
N SER A 195 3.90 -1.50 -9.95
CA SER A 195 3.88 -0.06 -10.15
C SER A 195 4.50 0.63 -8.94
N ILE A 196 5.50 1.47 -9.20
CA ILE A 196 6.19 2.23 -8.16
C ILE A 196 5.62 3.66 -8.12
N PRO A 197 5.08 4.12 -6.99
CA PRO A 197 4.59 5.49 -6.85
C PRO A 197 5.76 6.46 -6.62
N TRP A 198 6.51 6.77 -7.68
CA TRP A 198 7.69 7.65 -7.64
C TRP A 198 7.40 9.02 -6.99
N LEU A 199 6.20 9.56 -7.19
CA LEU A 199 5.78 10.82 -6.60
C LEU A 199 5.73 10.73 -5.06
N GLN A 200 5.15 9.67 -4.51
CA GLN A 200 5.07 9.46 -3.07
C GLN A 200 6.45 9.26 -2.46
N ILE A 201 7.31 8.46 -3.10
CA ILE A 201 8.70 8.27 -2.69
C ILE A 201 9.44 9.61 -2.68
N GLY A 202 9.29 10.43 -3.74
CA GLY A 202 9.89 11.75 -3.82
C GLY A 202 9.47 12.68 -2.69
N ILE A 203 8.17 12.68 -2.34
CA ILE A 203 7.64 13.46 -1.20
C ILE A 203 8.25 12.98 0.12
N ILE A 204 8.27 11.67 0.37
CA ILE A 204 8.83 11.10 1.62
C ILE A 204 10.32 11.44 1.74
N VAL A 205 11.08 11.29 0.64
CA VAL A 205 12.50 11.65 0.58
C VAL A 205 12.72 13.14 0.86
N ALA A 206 11.92 14.01 0.24
CA ALA A 206 12.01 15.45 0.45
C ALA A 206 11.74 15.81 1.92
N ILE A 207 10.70 15.23 2.52
CA ILE A 207 10.37 15.42 3.93
C ILE A 207 11.53 14.92 4.80
N ALA A 208 12.01 13.70 4.58
CA ALA A 208 13.12 13.13 5.35
C ALA A 208 14.39 13.98 5.27
N TYR A 209 14.72 14.48 4.07
CA TYR A 209 15.85 15.37 3.85
C TYR A 209 15.70 16.68 4.63
N VAL A 210 14.55 17.36 4.52
CA VAL A 210 14.28 18.59 5.27
C VAL A 210 14.38 18.37 6.77
N PHE A 211 13.75 17.31 7.29
CA PHE A 211 13.80 17.00 8.72
C PHE A 211 15.21 16.64 9.18
N SER A 212 16.00 15.91 8.39
CA SER A 212 17.40 15.62 8.72
C SER A 212 18.25 16.88 8.81
N LEU A 213 18.06 17.84 7.90
CA LEU A 213 18.74 19.14 7.94
C LEU A 213 18.35 19.94 9.18
N VAL A 214 17.06 19.97 9.54
CA VAL A 214 16.57 20.63 10.75
C VAL A 214 17.21 20.02 12.00
N THR A 215 17.24 18.70 12.09
CA THR A 215 17.82 17.99 13.23
C THR A 215 19.33 18.21 13.34
N THR A 216 20.05 18.25 12.23
CA THR A 216 21.52 18.47 12.20
C THR A 216 21.92 19.94 12.30
N TYR A 217 21.01 20.88 12.03
CA TYR A 217 21.28 22.31 12.17
C TYR A 217 21.68 22.70 13.59
N MET A 218 21.04 22.12 14.61
CA MET A 218 21.35 22.40 16.03
C MET A 218 22.79 22.02 16.39
N PRO A 219 23.27 20.77 16.18
CA PRO A 219 24.66 20.41 16.46
C PRO A 219 25.66 21.19 15.59
N SER A 220 25.39 21.43 14.30
CA SER A 220 26.29 22.23 13.46
C SER A 220 26.45 23.67 13.99
N ARG A 221 25.36 24.26 14.51
CA ARG A 221 25.41 25.58 15.15
C ARG A 221 26.22 25.55 16.44
N GLN A 222 26.10 24.50 17.25
CA GLN A 222 26.93 24.32 18.45
C GLN A 222 28.42 24.22 18.07
N ALA A 223 28.76 23.40 17.07
CA ALA A 223 30.12 23.26 16.53
C ALA A 223 30.73 24.60 16.13
N SER A 224 29.98 25.41 15.38
CA SER A 224 30.44 26.71 14.88
C SER A 224 30.74 27.74 15.98
N ARG A 225 30.17 27.56 17.18
CA ARG A 225 30.27 28.48 18.31
C ARG A 225 31.40 28.15 19.28
N ILE A 226 32.08 27.03 19.10
CA ILE A 226 33.21 26.63 19.92
C ILE A 226 34.33 27.68 19.79
N TYR A 227 34.79 28.21 20.92
CA TYR A 227 35.88 29.18 20.96
C TYR A 227 37.25 28.49 20.95
N PRO A 228 38.25 29.04 20.24
CA PRO A 228 39.60 28.46 20.20
C PRO A 228 40.21 28.26 21.59
N ALA A 229 40.02 29.24 22.47
CA ALA A 229 40.54 29.20 23.84
C ALA A 229 39.90 28.09 24.70
N GLU A 230 38.62 27.78 24.48
CA GLU A 230 37.94 26.67 25.19
C GLU A 230 38.33 25.31 24.65
N ALA A 231 38.59 25.22 23.34
CA ALA A 231 38.98 23.97 22.69
C ALA A 231 40.40 23.52 23.03
N LEU A 232 41.29 24.45 23.39
CA LEU A 232 42.70 24.19 23.73
C LEU A 232 42.96 24.10 25.25
N ARG A 233 41.99 24.48 26.09
CA ARG A 233 42.08 24.43 27.56
C ARG A 233 41.61 23.10 28.16
N TYR A 234 41.07 22.19 27.34
CA TYR A 234 40.77 20.82 27.77
C TYR A 234 42.05 19.96 27.67
N GLU A 235 43.04 20.33 28.48
CA GLU A 235 44.14 19.51 29.00
C GLU A 235 44.52 20.07 30.38
#